data_AF-A0A417SG50-F1
#
_entry.id   AF-A0A417SG50-F1
#
_cell.length_a   1.000
_cell.length_b   1.000
_cell.length_c   1.000
_cell.angle_alpha   90.00
_cell.angle_beta   90.00
_cell.angle_gamma   90.00
#
_symmetry.space_group_name_H-M   'P 1'
#
loop_
_entity.id
_entity.type
_entity.pdbx_description
1 polymer ?
#
loop_
_entity_poly.entity_id
_entity_poly.type
_entity_poly.pdbx_seq_one_letter_code
_entity_poly.pdbx_strand_id
1 'polypeptide(L)' 'MKDVCIAYADKSGNGFSVSEPWIEDNFNTLEDCEQKANDLKEEGYQHVILFYKGEEELESYSWEYVEQHKI' A
#
# COMPACT_ATOMS: atom_id res chain seq x y z
N MET A 1 -3.43 -15.60 -8.61
CA MET A 1 -4.26 -14.63 -7.86
C MET A 1 -3.42 -13.38 -7.77
N LYS A 2 -3.98 -12.18 -8.00
CA LYS A 2 -3.19 -10.96 -7.80
C LYS A 2 -3.21 -10.66 -6.31
N ASP A 3 -2.05 -10.64 -5.69
CA ASP A 3 -1.95 -10.31 -4.27
C ASP A 3 -2.23 -8.82 -4.07
N VAL A 4 -2.95 -8.48 -3.01
CA VAL A 4 -3.32 -7.11 -2.68
C VAL A 4 -2.40 -6.61 -1.59
N CYS A 5 -1.83 -5.43 -1.81
CA CYS A 5 -0.94 -4.77 -0.86
C CYS A 5 -1.51 -3.39 -0.50
N ILE A 6 -1.01 -2.82 0.60
CA ILE A 6 -1.28 -1.44 1.01
C ILE A 6 -0.01 -0.63 0.80
N ALA A 7 -0.11 0.44 0.04
CA ALA A 7 0.88 1.52 0.02
C ALA A 7 0.42 2.64 0.95
N TYR A 8 1.33 3.20 1.74
CA TYR A 8 1.01 4.31 2.63
C TYR A 8 2.20 5.25 2.88
N ALA A 9 1.88 6.47 3.29
CA ALA A 9 2.81 7.42 3.87
C ALA A 9 2.64 7.42 5.39
N ASP A 10 3.73 7.71 6.11
CA ASP A 10 3.70 7.89 7.56
C ASP A 10 2.75 9.03 7.99
N LYS A 11 2.59 9.21 9.29
CA LYS A 11 1.67 10.22 9.86
C LYS A 11 2.06 11.67 9.51
N SER A 12 3.31 11.88 9.09
CA SER A 12 3.83 13.18 8.64
C SER A 12 3.75 13.35 7.12
N GLY A 13 3.26 12.34 6.39
CA GLY A 13 3.14 12.35 4.94
C GLY A 13 4.38 11.84 4.19
N ASN A 14 5.35 11.21 4.85
CA ASN A 14 6.54 10.66 4.19
C ASN A 14 6.37 9.19 3.82
N GLY A 15 6.70 8.83 2.58
CA GLY A 15 6.88 7.44 2.18
C GLY A 15 8.19 6.84 2.71
N PHE A 16 8.55 5.67 2.21
CA PHE A 16 9.88 5.09 2.40
C PHE A 16 10.97 6.01 1.84
N SER A 17 10.67 6.62 0.68
CA SER A 17 11.46 7.68 0.06
C SER A 17 10.52 8.76 -0.49
N VAL A 18 11.07 9.73 -1.23
CA VAL A 18 10.27 10.76 -1.90
C VAL A 18 9.35 10.15 -2.96
N SER A 19 9.77 9.06 -3.61
CA SER A 19 9.04 8.42 -4.71
C SER A 19 8.39 7.09 -4.35
N GLU A 20 8.69 6.52 -3.20
CA GLU A 20 8.27 5.17 -2.80
C GLU A 20 7.48 5.22 -1.49
N PRO A 21 6.33 4.52 -1.40
CA PRO A 21 5.56 4.38 -0.18
C PRO A 21 6.18 3.36 0.78
N TRP A 22 5.66 3.31 1.99
CA TRP A 22 5.72 2.11 2.81
C TRP A 22 4.72 1.07 2.30
N ILE A 23 5.07 -0.21 2.41
CA ILE A 23 4.26 -1.33 1.92
C ILE A 23 3.90 -2.26 3.07
N GLU A 24 2.61 -2.62 3.18
CA GLU A 24 2.16 -3.84 3.85
C GLU A 24 1.67 -4.81 2.77
N ASP A 25 2.13 -6.06 2.79
CA ASP A 25 1.83 -7.07 1.77
C ASP A 25 1.42 -8.44 2.34
N ASN A 26 1.38 -8.58 3.67
CA ASN A 26 1.16 -9.86 4.34
C ASN A 26 -0.31 -10.10 4.69
N PHE A 27 -1.18 -10.14 3.68
CA PHE A 27 -2.63 -10.33 3.86
C PHE A 27 -3.11 -11.67 3.28
N ASN A 28 -4.01 -12.35 4.01
CA ASN A 28 -4.60 -13.61 3.56
C ASN A 28 -5.83 -13.39 2.68
N THR A 29 -6.54 -12.27 2.89
CA THR A 29 -7.78 -11.93 2.18
C THR A 29 -7.84 -10.43 1.88
N LEU A 30 -8.69 -10.03 0.93
CA LEU A 30 -8.97 -8.61 0.65
C LEU A 30 -9.59 -7.92 1.87
N GLU A 31 -10.44 -8.61 2.63
CA GLU A 31 -11.09 -8.06 3.83
C GLU A 31 -10.06 -7.71 4.92
N ASP A 32 -9.04 -8.57 5.13
CA ASP A 32 -7.94 -8.28 6.05
C ASP A 32 -7.16 -7.01 5.62
N CYS A 33 -6.96 -6.86 4.31
CA CYS A 33 -6.27 -5.72 3.73
C CYS A 33 -7.10 -4.42 3.90
N GLU A 34 -8.40 -4.47 3.63
CA GLU A 34 -9.32 -3.34 3.82
C GLU A 34 -9.40 -2.93 5.29
N GLN A 35 -9.48 -3.89 6.21
CA GLN A 35 -9.49 -3.61 7.65
C GLN A 35 -8.19 -2.92 8.06
N LYS A 36 -7.04 -3.47 7.67
CA LYS A 36 -5.74 -2.86 8.00
C LYS A 36 -5.59 -1.46 7.41
N ALA A 37 -6.08 -1.22 6.19
CA ALA A 37 -6.06 0.10 5.58
C ALA A 37 -6.92 1.11 6.35
N ASN A 38 -8.07 0.68 6.89
CA ASN A 38 -8.89 1.51 7.75
C ASN A 38 -8.18 1.81 9.08
N ASP A 39 -7.56 0.82 9.71
CA ASP A 39 -6.77 1.01 10.94
C ASP A 39 -5.67 2.06 10.72
N LEU A 40 -4.93 1.98 9.60
CA LEU A 40 -3.90 2.96 9.25
C LEU A 40 -4.47 4.38 9.12
N LYS A 41 -5.62 4.53 8.47
CA LYS A 41 -6.31 5.83 8.34
C LYS A 41 -6.74 6.37 9.70
N GLU A 42 -7.31 5.53 10.56
CA GLU A 42 -7.72 5.92 11.91
C GLU A 42 -6.53 6.29 12.80
N GLU A 43 -5.40 5.61 12.63
CA GLU A 43 -4.14 5.92 13.31
C GLU A 43 -3.47 7.21 12.80
N GLY A 44 -3.95 7.79 11.71
CA GLY A 44 -3.47 9.06 11.14
C GLY A 44 -2.39 8.91 10.07
N TYR A 45 -2.18 7.71 9.52
CA TYR A 45 -1.32 7.53 8.36
C TYR A 45 -1.96 8.16 7.11
N GLN A 46 -1.11 8.62 6.19
CA GLN A 46 -1.55 9.37 5.02
C GLN A 46 -1.40 8.53 3.75
N HIS A 47 -2.07 8.94 2.67
CA HIS A 47 -1.96 8.30 1.35
C HIS A 47 -2.09 6.77 1.37
N VAL A 48 -3.02 6.25 2.20
CA VAL A 48 -3.28 4.81 2.32
C VAL A 48 -4.07 4.32 1.10
N ILE A 49 -3.42 3.54 0.24
CA ILE A 49 -3.93 3.05 -1.05
C ILE A 49 -3.78 1.53 -1.10
N LEU A 50 -4.87 0.83 -1.41
CA LEU A 50 -4.80 -0.59 -1.77
C LEU A 50 -4.49 -0.71 -3.26
N PHE A 51 -3.59 -1.62 -3.62
CA PHE A 51 -3.22 -1.87 -5.01
C PHE A 51 -2.89 -3.34 -5.24
N TYR A 52 -3.00 -3.78 -6.49
CA TYR A 52 -2.57 -5.12 -6.88
C TYR A 52 -1.07 -5.16 -7.13
N LYS A 53 -0.38 -6.12 -6.51
CA LYS A 53 1.00 -6.43 -6.87
C LYS A 53 1.04 -7.03 -8.29
N GLY A 54 2.07 -6.68 -9.05
CA GLY A 54 2.34 -7.28 -10.37
C GLY A 54 2.70 -8.76 -10.28
N GLU A 55 2.75 -9.46 -11.42
CA GLU A 55 3.18 -10.87 -11.44
C GLU A 55 4.67 -11.03 -11.13
N GLU A 56 5.47 -9.98 -11.36
CA GLU A 56 6.89 -9.94 -11.01
C GLU A 56 7.08 -9.44 -9.57
N GLU A 57 7.94 -10.13 -8.81
CA GLU A 57 8.41 -9.64 -7.51
C GLU A 57 9.35 -8.45 -7.74
N LEU A 58 8.89 -7.27 -7.33
CA LEU A 58 9.69 -6.05 -7.35
C LEU A 58 10.29 -5.82 -5.95
N GLU A 59 11.50 -5.28 -5.90
CA GLU A 59 12.14 -4.90 -4.63
C GLU A 59 11.45 -3.70 -3.97
N SER A 60 10.84 -2.82 -4.77
CA SER A 60 10.06 -1.67 -4.29
C SER A 60 9.00 -1.25 -5.32
N TYR A 61 8.05 -0.43 -4.88
CA TYR A 61 7.01 0.16 -5.72
C TYR A 61 7.12 1.69 -5.67
N SER A 62 6.88 2.37 -6.78
CA SER A 62 6.74 3.84 -6.78
C SER A 62 5.29 4.24 -6.52
N TRP A 63 5.07 5.47 -6.04
CA TRP A 63 3.72 6.04 -5.96
C TRP A 63 3.01 6.05 -7.31
N GLU A 64 3.73 6.27 -8.41
CA GLU A 64 3.19 6.20 -9.76
C GLU A 64 2.68 4.79 -10.09
N TYR A 65 3.46 3.76 -9.79
CA TYR A 65 3.05 2.37 -9.99
C TYR A 65 1.78 2.07 -9.18
N VAL A 66 1.78 2.43 -7.89
CA VAL A 66 0.65 2.23 -6.98
C VAL A 66 -0.61 2.87 -7.52
N GLU A 67 -0.55 4.12 -7.97
CA GLU A 67 -1.70 4.83 -8.53
C GLU A 67 -2.26 4.20 -9.81
N GLN A 68 -1.39 3.62 -10.64
CA GLN A 68 -1.80 2.90 -11.85
C GLN A 68 -2.46 1.54 -11.55
N HIS A 69 -2.17 0.94 -10.40
CA HIS A 69 -2.60 -0.41 -10.03
C HIS A 69 -3.56 -0.46 -8.84
N LYS A 70 -4.06 0.70 -8.41
CA LYS A 70 -5.01 0.81 -7.30
C LYS A 70 -6.33 0.11 -7.58
N ILE A 71 -7.01 -0.27 -6.50
CA ILE A 71 -8.34 -0.89 -6.51
C ILE A 71 -9.43 0.18 -6.56
#